data_AF-A0A1Y4SYG4-F1
#
_entry.id   AF-A0A1Y4SYG4-F1
#
_cell.length_a   1.000
_cell.length_b   1.000
_cell.length_c   1.000
_cell.angle_alpha   90.00
_cell.angle_beta   90.00
_cell.angle_gamma   90.00
#
_symmetry.space_group_name_H-M   'P 1'
#
loop_
_entity.id
_entity.type
_entity.pdbx_description
1 polymer ?
#
loop_
_entity_poly.entity_id
_entity_poly.type
_entity_poly.pdbx_seq_one_letter_code
_entity_poly.pdbx_strand_id
1 'polypeptide(L)'
;MSRSYARNVNTASLITLCPVCLHSFQDARRATLRRADLRQRSKDTCTYCQIRYGFDYYVQPATYRNQTRSEAKAYASAAQD
;
A
#
# COMPACT_ATOMS: atom_id res chain seq x y z
N MET A 1 22.71 -2.98 -9.55
CA MET A 1 22.04 -2.98 -8.23
C MET A 1 20.61 -3.47 -8.39
N SER A 2 20.36 -4.76 -8.18
CA SER A 2 19.06 -5.43 -8.37
C SER A 2 18.36 -5.57 -7.01
N ARG A 3 17.38 -4.69 -6.72
CA ARG A 3 16.47 -4.89 -5.59
C ARG A 3 15.30 -5.74 -6.05
N SER A 4 15.40 -7.04 -5.81
CA SER A 4 14.39 -8.04 -6.07
C SER A 4 13.14 -7.79 -5.20
N TYR A 5 12.17 -7.04 -5.70
CA TYR A 5 10.81 -6.90 -5.13
C TYR A 5 9.93 -8.15 -5.37
N ALA A 6 10.53 -9.33 -5.33
CA ALA A 6 9.82 -10.58 -5.57
C ALA A 6 9.53 -11.25 -4.22
N ARG A 7 8.32 -11.03 -3.70
CA ARG A 7 7.45 -12.09 -3.17
C ARG A 7 6.07 -11.51 -2.78
N ASN A 8 5.06 -11.88 -3.57
CA ASN A 8 3.62 -11.68 -3.35
C ASN A 8 3.07 -10.23 -3.47
N VAL A 9 3.22 -9.64 -4.65
CA VAL A 9 2.55 -8.41 -5.10
C VAL A 9 1.22 -8.76 -5.77
N ASN A 10 0.25 -9.31 -5.05
CA ASN A 10 -1.10 -9.47 -5.60
C ASN A 10 -1.95 -8.22 -5.28
N THR A 11 -1.56 -7.08 -5.88
CA THR A 11 -2.26 -5.76 -5.95
C THR A 11 -1.78 -4.60 -5.05
N ALA A 12 -0.73 -4.75 -4.23
CA ALA A 12 -0.20 -3.62 -3.44
C ALA A 12 1.02 -2.96 -4.11
N SER A 13 0.84 -1.79 -4.73
CA SER A 13 1.96 -1.01 -5.26
C SER A 13 2.72 -0.36 -4.09
N LEU A 14 4.04 -0.56 -4.02
CA LEU A 14 4.90 0.15 -3.07
C LEU A 14 5.24 1.55 -3.61
N ILE A 15 5.12 2.58 -2.79
CA ILE A 15 5.41 3.97 -3.17
C ILE A 15 6.09 4.72 -2.02
N THR A 16 7.08 5.55 -2.33
CA THR A 16 7.72 6.44 -1.35
C THR A 16 7.00 7.78 -1.33
N LEU A 17 6.41 8.15 -0.19
CA LEU A 17 5.65 9.40 -0.05
C LEU A 17 6.16 10.24 1.12
N CYS A 18 6.36 11.54 0.84
CA CYS A 18 6.55 12.53 1.89
C CYS A 18 5.21 12.85 2.57
N PRO A 19 5.19 13.44 3.78
CA PRO A 19 3.96 13.69 4.53
C PRO A 19 2.91 14.53 3.78
N VAL A 20 3.34 15.47 2.94
CA VAL A 20 2.43 16.31 2.14
C VAL A 20 1.80 15.51 1.01
N CYS A 21 2.61 14.83 0.19
CA CYS A 21 2.09 13.99 -0.88
C CYS A 21 1.27 12.81 -0.35
N LEU A 22 1.58 12.31 0.85
CA LEU A 22 0.80 11.28 1.54
C LEU A 22 -0.64 11.74 1.76
N HIS A 23 -0.83 12.94 2.31
CA HIS A 23 -2.16 13.48 2.59
C HIS A 23 -2.93 13.71 1.29
N SER A 24 -2.32 14.34 0.28
CA SER A 24 -2.94 14.55 -1.03
C SER A 24 -3.30 13.24 -1.74
N PHE A 25 -2.48 12.20 -1.59
CA PHE A 25 -2.73 10.90 -2.21
C PHE A 25 -3.92 10.19 -1.58
N GLN A 26 -4.04 10.23 -0.25
CA GLN A 26 -5.18 9.64 0.47
C GLN A 26 -6.50 10.29 0.06
N ASP A 27 -6.50 11.62 -0.07
CA ASP A 27 -7.66 12.39 -0.48
C ASP A 27 -8.06 12.10 -1.94
N ALA A 28 -7.10 12.14 -2.87
CA ALA A 28 -7.39 12.02 -4.30
C ALA A 28 -7.77 10.60 -4.76
N ARG A 29 -7.09 9.56 -4.26
CA ARG A 29 -7.23 8.18 -4.81
C ARG A 29 -8.18 7.28 -4.03
N ARG A 30 -8.78 7.75 -2.93
CA ARG A 30 -9.57 6.92 -2.00
C ARG A 30 -8.85 5.59 -1.67
N ALA A 31 -7.53 5.63 -1.57
CA ALA A 31 -6.69 4.47 -1.37
C ALA A 31 -6.21 4.43 0.08
N THR A 32 -6.14 3.24 0.67
CA THR A 32 -5.57 3.07 2.00
C THR A 32 -4.06 2.89 1.86
N LEU A 33 -3.29 3.65 2.63
CA LEU A 33 -1.84 3.57 2.66
C LEU A 33 -1.39 2.99 3.99
N ARG A 34 -0.51 1.99 3.94
CA ARG A 34 0.12 1.39 5.13
C ARG A 34 1.63 1.52 5.04
N ARG A 35 2.29 1.93 6.12
CA ARG A 35 3.76 1.93 6.23
C ARG A 35 4.31 0.55 5.87
N ALA A 36 5.27 0.51 4.95
CA ALA A 36 5.92 -0.74 4.55
C ALA A 36 6.80 -1.29 5.67
N ASP A 37 7.56 -0.40 6.33
CA ASP A 37 8.30 -0.70 7.55
C ASP A 37 8.11 0.41 8.60
N LEU A 38 7.65 0.01 9.79
CA LEU A 38 7.46 0.90 10.93
C LEU A 38 8.80 1.27 11.61
N ARG A 39 9.83 0.45 11.45
CA ARG A 39 11.16 0.65 12.03
C ARG A 39 12.12 1.35 11.08
N GLN A 40 11.72 1.61 9.84
CA GLN A 40 12.50 2.36 8.86
C GLN A 40 12.92 3.71 9.42
N ARG A 41 14.24 3.92 9.53
CA ARG A 41 14.87 5.18 9.98
C ARG A 41 15.33 6.04 8.81
N SER A 42 15.80 5.40 7.74
CA SER A 42 16.21 6.07 6.51
C SER A 42 14.99 6.54 5.73
N LYS A 43 14.96 7.83 5.38
CA LYS A 43 13.93 8.39 4.51
C LYS A 43 14.46 8.43 3.10
N ASP A 44 13.62 8.03 2.14
CA ASP A 44 13.94 8.05 0.72
C ASP A 44 13.23 9.23 0.03
N THR A 45 13.70 9.59 -1.16
CA THR A 45 13.12 10.69 -1.93
C THR A 45 11.69 10.35 -2.34
N CYS A 46 10.75 11.27 -2.10
CA CYS A 46 9.35 11.08 -2.48
C CYS A 46 9.21 10.87 -3.97
N THR A 47 8.56 9.77 -4.37
CA THR A 47 8.35 9.43 -5.78
C THR A 47 7.53 10.48 -6.53
N TYR A 48 6.65 11.20 -5.82
CA TYR A 48 5.71 12.15 -6.40
C TYR A 48 6.32 13.54 -6.63
N CYS A 49 6.81 14.18 -5.56
CA CYS A 49 7.36 15.54 -5.66
C CYS A 49 8.85 15.56 -5.94
N GLN A 50 9.57 14.45 -5.73
CA GLN A 50 11.03 14.32 -5.91
C GLN A 50 11.90 15.35 -5.14
N ILE A 51 11.28 16.16 -4.27
CA ILE A 51 11.94 17.24 -3.52
C ILE A 51 12.07 16.90 -2.03
N ARG A 52 11.06 16.24 -1.47
CA ARG A 52 10.97 15.97 -0.03
C ARG A 52 11.26 14.51 0.27
N TYR A 53 11.83 14.24 1.43
CA TYR A 53 12.04 12.89 1.92
C TYR A 53 10.78 12.30 2.57
N GLY A 54 10.60 11.00 2.42
CA GLY A 54 9.43 10.25 2.83
C GLY A 54 9.73 8.82 3.25
N PHE A 55 8.68 8.05 3.46
CA PHE A 55 8.75 6.64 3.80
C PHE A 55 8.03 5.82 2.74
N ASP A 56 8.29 4.52 2.74
CA ASP A 56 7.62 3.59 1.84
C ASP A 56 6.26 3.18 2.39
N TYR A 57 5.27 3.16 1.50
CA TYR A 57 3.90 2.78 1.77
C TYR A 57 3.41 1.74 0.78
N TYR A 58 2.72 0.72 1.29
CA TYR A 58 1.90 -0.16 0.47
C TYR A 58 0.57 0.53 0.18
N VAL A 59 0.24 0.64 -1.11
CA VAL A 59 -1.04 1.14 -1.60
C VAL A 59 -2.04 0.00 -1.68
N GLN A 60 -3.12 0.08 -0.91
CA GLN A 60 -4.26 -0.81 -1.03
C GLN A 60 -5.42 -0.06 -1.70
N PRO A 61 -5.79 -0.41 -2.95
CA PRO A 61 -6.97 0.17 -3.58
C PRO A 61 -8.23 -0.22 -2.81
N ALA A 62 -9.17 0.71 -2.65
CA ALA A 62 -10.41 0.45 -1.90
C ALA A 62 -11.24 -0.71 -2.49
N THR A 63 -11.10 -0.98 -3.79
CA THR A 63 -11.76 -2.11 -4.48
C THR A 63 -11.29 -3.48 -3.96
N TYR A 64 -10.04 -3.62 -3.52
CA TYR A 64 -9.53 -4.88 -2.95
C TYR A 64 -10.16 -5.20 -1.59
N ARG A 65 -10.65 -4.17 -0.87
CA ARG A 65 -11.39 -4.35 0.38
C ARG A 65 -12.73 -5.04 0.15
N ASN A 66 -13.33 -4.86 -1.03
CA ASN A 66 -14.56 -5.55 -1.43
C ASN A 66 -14.26 -6.98 -1.90
N GLN A 67 -13.16 -7.19 -2.63
CA GLN A 67 -12.76 -8.52 -3.06
C GLN A 67 -12.39 -9.43 -1.88
N THR A 68 -11.51 -8.98 -0.98
CA THR A 68 -11.15 -9.73 0.24
C THR A 68 -12.35 -10.02 1.14
N ARG A 69 -13.31 -9.08 1.26
CA ARG A 69 -14.56 -9.32 2.00
C ARG A 69 -15.46 -10.34 1.29
N SER A 70 -15.51 -10.31 -0.05
CA SER A 70 -16.26 -11.28 -0.84
C SER A 70 -15.63 -12.67 -0.75
N GLU A 71 -14.30 -12.76 -0.85
CA GLU A 71 -13.53 -14.00 -0.71
C GLU A 71 -13.61 -14.55 0.72
N ALA A 72 -13.47 -13.70 1.74
CA ALA A 72 -13.63 -14.11 3.14
C ALA A 72 -15.06 -14.59 3.44
N LYS A 73 -16.08 -13.94 2.85
CA LYS A 73 -17.47 -14.41 2.94
C LYS A 73 -17.64 -15.76 2.23
N ALA A 74 -17.06 -15.93 1.04
CA ALA A 74 -17.14 -17.19 0.28
C ALA A 74 -16.47 -18.36 1.04
N TYR A 75 -15.31 -18.12 1.66
CA TYR A 75 -14.63 -19.11 2.49
C TYR A 75 -15.44 -19.46 3.75
N ALA A 76 -16.03 -18.46 4.41
CA ALA A 76 -16.88 -18.68 5.58
C ALA A 76 -18.16 -19.46 5.24
N SER A 77 -18.77 -19.24 4.07
CA SER A 77 -19.93 -20.00 3.61
C SER A 77 -19.58 -21.45 3.21
N ALA A 78 -18.35 -21.70 2.76
CA ALA A 78 -17.90 -23.05 2.39
C ALA A 78 -17.54 -23.94 3.58
N ALA A 79 -17.39 -23.36 4.79
CA ALA A 79 -17.01 -24.09 6.01
C ALA A 79 -18.22 -24.50 6.88
N GLN A 80 -19.45 -24.31 6.40
CA GLN A 80 -20.69 -24.61 7.12
C GLN A 80 -21.44 -25.85 6.60
N ASP A 81 -20.82 -26.66 5.74
CA ASP A 81 -21.35 -27.92 5.19
C ASP A 81 -20.51 -29.12 5.65
#